data_AF-A0A914I0Z6-F1
#
_entry.id   AF-A0A914I0Z6-F1
#
_cell.length_a   1.000
_cell.length_b   1.000
_cell.length_c   1.000
_cell.angle_alpha   90.00
_cell.angle_beta   90.00
_cell.angle_gamma   90.00
#
_symmetry.space_group_name_H-M   'P 1'
#
loop_
_entity.id
_entity.type
_entity.pdbx_description
1 polymer ?
#
loop_
_entity_poly.entity_id
_entity_poly.type
_entity_poly.pdbx_seq_one_letter_code
_entity_poly.pdbx_strand_id
1 'polypeptide(L)'
;MKFLNYFIVFFLLLSIFCIDNSFVVGALPPQYLDIEGHEKCFHVQPSVTSDQLCLPAEKKEECSDNAWKALNELEDSQHPPTCARTEQQQQLES
;
A
#
# COMPACT_ATOMS: atom_id res chain seq x y z
N MET A 1 -6.71 -54.78 -11.66
CA MET A 1 -5.42 -54.37 -11.04
C MET A 1 -4.69 -53.22 -11.77
N LYS A 2 -5.11 -52.80 -12.97
CA LYS A 2 -4.57 -51.59 -13.65
C LYS A 2 -5.21 -50.28 -13.14
N PHE A 3 -6.48 -50.34 -12.74
CA PHE A 3 -7.23 -49.22 -12.16
C PHE A 3 -6.66 -48.70 -10.83
N LEU A 4 -6.22 -49.60 -9.96
CA LEU A 4 -5.62 -49.21 -8.67
C LEU A 4 -4.30 -48.45 -8.88
N ASN A 5 -3.50 -48.88 -9.88
CA ASN A 5 -2.25 -48.20 -10.26
C ASN A 5 -2.52 -46.83 -10.87
N TYR A 6 -3.53 -46.69 -11.73
CA TYR A 6 -3.89 -45.41 -12.33
C TYR A 6 -4.42 -44.42 -11.30
N PHE A 7 -5.21 -44.90 -10.34
CA PHE A 7 -5.70 -44.09 -9.22
C PHE A 7 -4.54 -43.60 -8.36
N ILE A 8 -3.59 -44.47 -8.01
CA ILE A 8 -2.40 -44.05 -7.24
C ILE A 8 -1.56 -43.02 -8.02
N VAL A 9 -1.35 -43.22 -9.31
CA VAL A 9 -0.60 -42.26 -10.16
C VAL A 9 -1.35 -40.93 -10.29
N PHE A 10 -2.68 -40.94 -10.40
CA PHE A 10 -3.50 -39.74 -10.44
C PHE A 10 -3.42 -38.94 -9.14
N PHE A 11 -3.48 -39.62 -7.98
CA PHE A 11 -3.31 -38.99 -6.68
C PHE A 11 -1.90 -38.43 -6.48
N LEU A 12 -0.86 -39.14 -6.94
CA LEU A 12 0.52 -38.65 -6.91
C LEU A 12 0.71 -37.43 -7.83
N LEU A 13 0.14 -37.44 -9.04
CA LEU A 13 0.19 -36.30 -9.95
C LEU A 13 -0.57 -35.09 -9.39
N LEU A 14 -1.76 -35.28 -8.81
CA LEU A 14 -2.52 -34.20 -8.17
C LEU A 14 -1.76 -33.58 -6.99
N SER A 15 -1.01 -34.37 -6.21
CA SER A 15 -0.16 -33.83 -5.14
C SER A 15 1.06 -33.04 -5.65
N ILE A 16 1.57 -33.33 -6.84
CA ILE A 16 2.66 -32.58 -7.49
C ILE A 16 2.17 -31.21 -7.99
N PHE A 17 0.89 -31.09 -8.38
CA PHE A 17 0.28 -29.82 -8.84
C PHE A 17 -0.06 -28.82 -7.72
N CYS A 18 0.10 -29.17 -6.45
CA CYS A 18 -0.13 -28.23 -5.34
C CYS A 18 1.14 -27.54 -4.82
N ILE A 19 2.30 -27.75 -5.45
CA ILE A 19 3.52 -26.97 -5.16
C ILE A 19 3.55 -25.73 -6.05
N ASP A 20 2.51 -24.90 -5.99
CA ASP A 20 2.71 -23.48 -6.24
C ASP A 20 3.24 -22.93 -4.91
N ASN A 21 4.51 -22.49 -4.94
CA ASN A 21 5.12 -21.69 -3.88
C ASN A 21 4.07 -20.75 -3.33
N SER A 22 3.93 -20.65 -2.00
CA SER A 22 3.03 -19.72 -1.34
C SER A 22 2.79 -18.47 -2.19
N PHE A 23 1.61 -18.37 -2.82
CA PHE A 23 1.12 -17.09 -3.32
C PHE A 23 0.73 -16.29 -2.07
N VAL A 24 1.75 -15.89 -1.32
CA VAL A 24 1.65 -14.68 -0.53
C VAL A 24 1.48 -13.62 -1.61
N VAL A 25 0.23 -13.19 -1.83
CA VAL A 25 0.00 -11.84 -2.33
C VAL A 25 0.50 -10.92 -1.24
N GLY A 26 1.82 -10.80 -1.13
CA GLY A 26 2.41 -9.63 -0.53
C GLY A 26 2.02 -8.54 -1.48
N ALA A 27 0.92 -7.85 -1.18
CA ALA A 27 0.62 -6.60 -1.86
C ALA A 27 1.90 -5.77 -1.70
N LEU A 28 2.57 -5.50 -2.82
CA LEU A 28 3.73 -4.63 -2.80
C LEU A 28 3.31 -3.35 -2.08
N PRO A 29 4.16 -2.82 -1.18
CA PRO A 29 3.85 -1.56 -0.55
C PRO A 29 3.58 -0.52 -1.64
N PRO A 30 2.61 0.39 -1.43
CA PRO A 30 2.31 1.41 -2.40
C PRO A 30 3.55 2.28 -2.67
N GLN A 31 3.69 2.73 -3.91
CA GLN A 31 4.88 3.41 -4.42
C GLN A 31 5.22 4.72 -3.68
N TYR A 32 4.23 5.39 -3.08
CA TYR A 32 4.48 6.60 -2.30
C TYR A 32 5.42 6.39 -1.10
N LEU A 33 5.54 5.16 -0.59
CA LEU A 33 6.44 4.80 0.51
C LEU A 33 7.91 4.68 0.07
N ASP A 34 8.16 4.58 -1.24
CA ASP A 34 9.50 4.45 -1.81
C ASP A 34 10.12 5.81 -2.17
N ILE A 35 9.34 6.90 -2.13
CA ILE A 35 9.80 8.25 -2.45
C ILE A 35 10.67 8.78 -1.29
N GLU A 36 11.91 9.16 -1.57
CA GLU A 36 12.79 9.73 -0.55
C GLU A 36 12.21 11.04 0.04
N GLY A 37 12.07 11.10 1.37
CA GLY A 37 11.54 12.27 2.07
C GLY A 37 10.02 12.42 2.04
N HIS A 38 9.28 11.39 1.59
CA HIS A 38 7.81 11.39 1.56
C HIS A 38 7.19 11.64 2.95
N GLU A 39 7.85 11.17 4.01
CA GLU A 39 7.35 11.23 5.38
C GLU A 39 7.02 12.65 5.87
N LYS A 40 7.74 13.66 5.35
CA LYS A 40 7.55 15.07 5.70
C LYS A 40 6.36 15.72 5.00
N CYS A 41 5.85 15.06 3.96
CA CYS A 41 4.73 15.55 3.16
C CYS A 41 3.37 15.18 3.80
N PHE A 42 3.34 14.23 4.74
CA PHE A 42 2.10 13.75 5.36
C PHE A 42 1.71 14.56 6.61
N HIS A 43 0.42 14.62 6.89
CA HIS A 43 -0.15 15.09 8.15
C HIS A 43 -0.63 13.89 8.97
N VAL A 44 -0.49 13.98 10.28
CA VAL A 44 -1.06 12.99 11.21
C VAL A 44 -2.49 13.43 11.51
N GLN A 45 -3.46 12.69 10.99
CA GLN A 45 -4.87 12.89 11.30
C GLN A 45 -5.24 11.93 12.44
N PRO A 46 -5.59 12.44 13.63
CA PRO A 46 -6.07 11.59 14.71
C PRO A 46 -7.39 10.95 14.30
N SER A 47 -7.51 9.63 14.51
CA SER A 47 -8.76 8.91 14.30
C SER A 47 -9.19 8.19 15.57
N VAL A 48 -10.44 7.72 15.61
CA VAL A 48 -11.02 7.04 16.77
C VAL A 48 -10.24 5.76 17.13
N THR A 49 -9.63 5.10 16.14
CA THR A 49 -8.96 3.81 16.31
C THR A 49 -7.43 3.91 16.32
N SER A 50 -6.87 4.84 15.55
CA SER A 50 -5.42 5.03 15.43
C SER A 50 -5.09 6.32 14.66
N ASP A 51 -3.98 6.95 14.97
CA ASP A 51 -3.49 8.05 14.14
C ASP A 51 -3.22 7.57 12.70
N GLN A 52 -3.73 8.30 11.72
CA GLN A 52 -3.58 7.98 10.30
C GLN A 52 -2.77 9.06 9.59
N LEU A 53 -1.84 8.66 8.72
CA LEU A 53 -1.14 9.58 7.84
C LEU A 53 -1.98 9.89 6.60
N CYS A 54 -2.06 11.17 6.23
CA CYS A 54 -2.77 11.63 5.05
C CYS A 54 -2.01 12.73 4.32
N LEU A 55 -2.18 12.81 2.99
CA LEU A 55 -1.58 13.86 2.17
C LEU A 55 -2.45 15.14 2.27
N PRO A 56 -1.88 16.28 2.67
CA PRO A 56 -2.60 17.55 2.71
C PRO A 56 -2.95 18.04 1.30
N ALA A 57 -3.87 19.02 1.20
CA ALA A 57 -4.20 19.64 -0.09
C ALA A 57 -3.09 20.56 -0.62
N GLU A 58 -2.29 21.12 0.28
CA GLU A 58 -1.20 22.03 -0.03
C GLU A 58 0.13 21.50 0.53
N LYS A 59 1.21 21.83 -0.19
CA LYS A 59 2.56 21.41 0.16
C LYS A 59 3.03 22.14 1.42
N LYS A 60 3.52 21.39 2.42
CA LYS A 60 4.22 21.96 3.58
C LYS A 60 5.65 22.37 3.24
N GLU A 61 6.20 23.35 3.97
CA GLU A 61 7.59 23.79 3.80
C GLU A 61 8.61 22.66 4.04
N GLU A 62 8.32 21.76 4.99
CA GLU A 62 9.19 20.63 5.33
C GLU A 62 9.22 19.54 4.26
N CYS A 63 8.24 19.52 3.36
CA CYS A 63 8.18 18.58 2.25
C CYS A 63 9.09 19.08 1.11
N SER A 64 9.95 18.20 0.59
CA SER A 64 10.78 18.53 -0.57
C SER A 64 9.90 18.75 -1.82
N ASP A 65 10.24 19.73 -2.66
CA ASP A 65 9.56 19.95 -3.94
C ASP A 65 9.57 18.70 -4.82
N ASN A 66 10.67 17.96 -4.79
CA ASN A 66 10.82 16.73 -5.56
C ASN A 66 9.86 15.64 -5.05
N ALA A 67 9.81 15.43 -3.73
CA ALA A 67 8.92 14.46 -3.11
C ALA A 67 7.45 14.82 -3.32
N TRP A 68 7.09 16.10 -3.14
CA TRP A 68 5.74 16.59 -3.39
C TRP A 68 5.29 16.34 -4.83
N LYS A 69 6.16 16.69 -5.79
CA LYS A 69 5.88 16.46 -7.21
C LYS A 69 5.72 14.98 -7.51
N ALA A 70 6.65 14.14 -7.06
CA ALA A 70 6.60 12.71 -7.28
C ALA A 70 5.32 12.09 -6.72
N LEU A 71 4.85 12.50 -5.53
CA LEU A 71 3.61 12.03 -4.92
C LEU A 71 2.37 12.36 -5.75
N ASN A 72 2.32 13.56 -6.33
CA ASN A 72 1.20 14.02 -7.17
C ASN A 72 1.23 13.44 -8.60
N GLU A 73 2.36 12.90 -9.04
CA GLU A 73 2.51 12.23 -10.35
C GLU A 73 2.17 10.72 -10.28
N LEU A 74 1.86 10.18 -9.09
CA LEU A 74 1.47 8.78 -8.92
C LEU A 74 0.04 8.52 -9.44
N GLU A 75 -0.16 7.35 -10.02
CA GLU A 75 -1.47 6.83 -10.38
C GLU A 75 -2.35 6.63 -9.13
N ASP A 76 -3.69 6.70 -9.27
CA ASP A 76 -4.65 6.65 -8.16
C ASP A 76 -4.45 5.45 -7.22
N SER A 77 -4.08 4.28 -7.77
CA SER A 77 -3.86 3.05 -6.98
C SER A 77 -2.58 3.08 -6.14
N GLN A 78 -1.65 3.97 -6.47
CA GLN A 78 -0.38 4.18 -5.78
C GLN A 78 -0.36 5.53 -5.05
N HIS A 79 -1.44 6.30 -5.11
CA HIS A 79 -1.55 7.61 -4.48
C HIS A 79 -1.90 7.46 -2.99
N PRO A 80 -1.31 8.27 -2.10
CA PRO A 80 -1.66 8.24 -0.68
C PRO A 80 -3.08 8.77 -0.41
N PRO A 81 -3.73 8.41 0.71
CA PRO A 81 -5.03 8.96 1.07
C PRO A 81 -4.92 10.46 1.33
N THR A 82 -5.86 11.25 0.79
CA THR A 82 -5.94 12.69 1.07
C THR A 82 -6.55 12.95 2.44
N CYS A 83 -6.13 14.02 3.09
CA CYS A 83 -6.70 14.39 4.38
C CYS A 83 -8.18 14.74 4.23
N ALA A 84 -9.03 14.15 5.07
CA ALA A 84 -10.42 14.60 5.19
C ALA A 84 -10.41 16.08 5.63
N ARG A 85 -11.28 16.90 5.05
CA ARG A 85 -11.57 18.26 5.51
C ARG A 85 -12.25 18.18 6.87
N THR A 86 -11.48 17.92 7.90
CA THR A 86 -11.89 18.06 9.30
C THR A 86 -11.13 19.25 9.84
N GLU A 87 -11.79 20.02 10.70
CA GLU A 87 -11.49 21.37 11.20
C GLU A 87 -10.06 21.63 11.73
N GLN A 88 -9.17 20.64 11.69
CA GLN A 88 -7.78 20.72 12.14
C GLN A 88 -6.79 21.21 11.07
N GLN A 89 -7.18 21.29 9.79
CA GLN A 89 -6.35 21.97 8.77
C GLN A 89 -6.32 23.50 8.93
N GLN A 90 -7.05 24.06 9.90
CA GLN A 90 -7.19 25.50 10.10
C GLN A 90 -6.44 26.06 11.33
N GLN A 91 -5.63 25.25 12.02
CA GLN A 91 -4.91 25.67 13.23
C GLN A 91 -3.37 25.59 13.15
N LEU A 92 -2.79 25.32 11.97
CA LEU A 92 -1.33 25.46 11.75
C LEU A 92 -0.97 26.57 10.74
N GLU A 93 -1.95 27.39 10.36
CA GLU A 93 -1.76 28.67 9.69
C GLU A 93 -2.17 29.80 10.65
N SER A 94 -1.38 30.06 11.69
CA SER A 94 -1.43 31.30 12.49
C SER A 94 -0.10 31.61 13.15
#